data_AF-A0A1T3WHZ0-F1
#
_entry.id   AF-A0A1T3WHZ0-F1
#
_cell.length_a   1.000
_cell.length_b   1.000
_cell.length_c   1.000
_cell.angle_alpha   90.00
_cell.angle_beta   90.00
_cell.angle_gamma   90.00
#
_symmetry.space_group_name_H-M   'P 1'
#
loop_
_entity.id
_entity.type
_entity.pdbx_description
1 polymer ?
#
loop_
_entity_poly.entity_id
_entity_poly.type
_entity_poly.pdbx_seq_one_letter_code
_entity_poly.pdbx_strand_id
1 'polypeptide(L)'
;MAAGARGRGAAVTVVEAAELPLLAALGPEVAEVFAELHTEHGVDLRFNADVQGITAAGDGVTGLQLADGSTVAADIVLIAVGAQPNIG
;
A
#
# COMPACT_ATOMS: atom_id res chain seq x y z
N MET A 1 7.18 -3.49 5.87
CA MET A 1 7.59 -2.09 5.59
C MET A 1 6.68 -1.09 6.29
N ALA A 2 5.35 -1.16 6.13
CA ALA A 2 4.39 -0.23 6.76
C ALA A 2 4.60 -0.07 8.28
N ALA A 3 4.62 -1.17 9.05
CA ALA A 3 4.88 -1.13 10.49
C ALA A 3 6.21 -0.44 10.86
N GLY A 4 7.27 -0.69 10.09
CA GLY A 4 8.59 -0.07 10.32
C GLY A 4 8.60 1.45 10.04
N ALA A 5 7.86 1.91 9.01
CA ALA A 5 7.71 3.33 8.72
C ALA A 5 6.85 4.04 9.77
N ARG A 6 5.74 3.40 10.21
CA ARG A 6 4.93 3.88 11.35
C ARG A 6 5.74 3.97 12.64
N GLY A 7 6.55 2.97 12.95
CA GLY A 7 7.45 2.99 14.11
C GLY A 7 8.49 4.13 14.09
N ARG A 8 8.69 4.76 12.92
CA ARG A 8 9.55 5.95 12.75
C ARG A 8 8.76 7.26 12.67
N GLY A 9 7.46 7.22 12.92
CA GLY A 9 6.58 8.40 12.96
C GLY A 9 6.02 8.85 11.60
N ALA A 10 6.27 8.13 10.51
CA ALA A 10 5.72 8.49 9.20
C ALA A 10 4.20 8.25 9.15
N ALA A 11 3.44 9.13 8.50
CA ALA A 11 2.08 8.79 8.05
C ALA A 11 2.18 7.73 6.94
N VAL A 12 1.40 6.66 7.04
CA VAL A 12 1.47 5.54 6.10
C VAL A 12 0.07 5.19 5.62
N THR A 13 -0.10 5.21 4.31
CA THR A 13 -1.21 4.57 3.61
C THR A 13 -0.68 3.37 2.84
N VAL A 14 -1.38 2.25 2.91
CA VAL A 14 -1.14 1.07 2.07
C VAL A 14 -2.34 0.92 1.15
N VAL A 15 -2.07 0.87 -0.15
CA VAL A 15 -3.06 0.60 -1.19
C VAL A 15 -2.87 -0.83 -1.65
N GLU A 16 -3.93 -1.62 -1.59
CA GLU A 16 -3.96 -3.04 -1.92
C GLU A 16 -5.13 -3.32 -2.87
N ALA A 17 -4.85 -4.03 -3.95
CA ALA A 17 -5.85 -4.39 -4.95
C ALA A 17 -6.75 -5.54 -4.47
N ALA A 18 -6.21 -6.43 -3.64
CA ALA A 18 -6.99 -7.49 -3.00
C ALA A 18 -7.92 -6.95 -1.91
N GLU A 19 -8.86 -7.80 -1.48
CA GLU A 19 -9.79 -7.50 -0.38
C GLU A 19 -9.10 -7.45 1.00
N LEU A 20 -7.94 -8.11 1.14
CA LEU A 20 -7.16 -8.20 2.37
C LEU A 20 -5.66 -8.33 2.07
N PRO A 21 -4.78 -7.91 3.00
CA PRO A 21 -3.33 -7.94 2.79
C PRO A 21 -2.80 -9.37 2.93
N LEU A 22 -1.81 -9.76 2.11
CA LEU A 22 -1.20 -11.10 2.14
C LEU A 22 -2.19 -12.25 1.88
N LEU A 23 -3.40 -11.97 1.38
CA LEU A 23 -4.47 -12.96 1.20
C LEU A 23 -4.01 -14.17 0.38
N ALA A 24 -3.36 -13.94 -0.76
CA ALA A 24 -2.87 -15.01 -1.63
C ALA A 24 -1.78 -15.88 -0.98
N ALA A 25 -1.06 -15.35 0.01
CA ALA A 25 0.05 -16.03 0.66
C ALA A 25 -0.35 -16.77 1.95
N LEU A 26 -1.27 -16.20 2.74
CA LEU A 26 -1.59 -16.66 4.09
C LEU A 26 -3.05 -17.07 4.30
N GLY A 27 -3.93 -16.80 3.33
CA GLY A 27 -5.36 -17.03 3.45
C GLY A 27 -6.09 -15.99 4.30
N PRO A 28 -7.43 -16.04 4.35
CA PRO A 28 -8.28 -14.96 4.87
C PRO A 28 -8.11 -14.71 6.38
N GLU A 29 -8.10 -15.77 7.20
CA GLU A 29 -8.02 -15.65 8.66
C GLU A 29 -6.76 -14.90 9.11
N VAL A 30 -5.60 -15.25 8.55
CA VAL A 30 -4.34 -14.59 8.88
C VAL A 30 -4.27 -13.19 8.27
N ALA A 31 -4.81 -13.01 7.06
CA ALA A 31 -4.85 -11.72 6.39
C ALA A 31 -5.66 -10.68 7.20
N GLU A 32 -6.78 -11.08 7.79
CA GLU A 32 -7.60 -10.23 8.68
C GLU A 32 -6.80 -9.78 9.91
N VAL A 33 -6.12 -10.72 10.59
CA VAL A 33 -5.26 -10.40 11.74
C VAL A 33 -4.20 -9.37 11.36
N PHE A 34 -3.57 -9.52 10.19
CA PHE A 34 -2.57 -8.56 9.73
C PHE A 34 -3.16 -7.19 9.40
N ALA A 35 -4.36 -7.14 8.83
CA ALA A 35 -5.07 -5.89 8.56
C ALA A 35 -5.40 -5.15 9.86
N GLU A 36 -5.95 -5.87 10.85
CA GLU A 36 -6.28 -5.33 12.17
C GLU A 36 -5.02 -4.78 12.86
N LEU A 37 -3.96 -5.59 12.94
CA LEU A 37 -2.69 -5.18 13.54
C LEU A 37 -2.16 -3.89 12.90
N HIS A 38 -2.15 -3.77 11.57
CA HIS A 38 -1.64 -2.55 10.94
C HIS A 38 -2.54 -1.34 11.20
N THR A 39 -3.86 -1.54 11.20
CA THR A 39 -4.84 -0.48 11.49
C THR A 39 -4.70 0.02 12.93
N GLU A 40 -4.53 -0.87 13.91
CA GLU A 40 -4.29 -0.54 15.32
C GLU A 40 -3.00 0.30 15.50
N HIS A 41 -2.00 0.09 14.65
CA HIS A 41 -0.76 0.88 14.63
C HIS A 41 -0.87 2.17 13.77
N GLY A 42 -2.08 2.52 13.33
CA GLY A 42 -2.41 3.76 12.64
C GLY A 42 -1.98 3.80 11.17
N VAL A 43 -1.93 2.65 10.49
CA VAL A 43 -1.82 2.60 9.03
C VAL A 43 -3.20 2.80 8.41
N ASP A 44 -3.29 3.66 7.40
CA ASP A 44 -4.49 3.78 6.54
C ASP A 44 -4.44 2.66 5.48
N LEU A 45 -5.30 1.65 5.61
CA LEU A 45 -5.40 0.55 4.65
C LEU A 45 -6.54 0.81 3.66
N ARG A 46 -6.22 0.80 2.36
CA ARG A 46 -7.20 0.91 1.27
C ARG A 46 -7.18 -0.36 0.45
N PHE A 47 -8.16 -1.22 0.69
CA PHE A 47 -8.38 -2.47 -0.05
C PHE A 47 -9.25 -2.27 -1.27
N ASN A 48 -9.25 -3.25 -2.18
CA ASN A 48 -9.98 -3.20 -3.45
C ASN A 48 -9.67 -1.91 -4.23
N ALA A 49 -8.44 -1.41 -4.11
CA ALA A 49 -8.02 -0.13 -4.62
C ALA A 49 -6.88 -0.31 -5.62
N ASP A 50 -7.17 -0.03 -6.89
CA ASP A 50 -6.20 -0.11 -7.97
C ASP A 50 -5.50 1.24 -8.18
N VAL A 51 -4.17 1.21 -8.22
CA VAL A 51 -3.33 2.37 -8.55
C VAL A 51 -3.20 2.51 -10.07
N GLN A 52 -3.59 3.66 -10.60
CA GLN A 52 -3.47 3.99 -12.03
C GLN A 52 -2.14 4.68 -12.37
N GLY A 53 -1.57 5.40 -11.40
CA GLY A 53 -0.32 6.09 -11.62
C GLY A 53 0.19 6.85 -10.40
N ILE A 54 1.43 7.27 -10.49
CA ILE A 54 2.08 8.14 -9.50
C ILE A 54 1.85 9.58 -9.95
N THR A 55 1.38 10.43 -9.04
CA THR A 55 1.27 11.87 -9.28
C THR A 55 2.58 12.55 -8.92
N ALA A 56 2.98 13.55 -9.70
CA ALA A 56 4.21 14.30 -9.51
C ALA A 56 4.01 15.79 -9.79
N ALA A 57 4.81 16.62 -9.13
CA ALA A 57 4.91 18.05 -9.40
C ALA A 57 6.39 18.45 -9.38
N GLY A 58 6.86 19.11 -10.45
CA GLY A 58 8.28 19.37 -10.63
C GLY A 58 9.07 18.06 -10.76
N ASP A 59 10.09 17.89 -9.92
CA ASP A 59 10.93 16.70 -9.80
C ASP A 59 10.50 15.75 -8.67
N GLY A 60 9.44 16.09 -7.93
CA GLY A 60 8.97 15.35 -6.75
C GLY A 60 7.68 14.55 -6.98
N VAL A 61 7.56 13.43 -6.26
CA VAL A 61 6.31 12.69 -6.11
C VAL A 61 5.37 13.47 -5.20
N THR A 62 4.08 13.47 -5.52
CA THR A 62 3.02 14.08 -4.70
C THR A 62 1.96 13.10 -4.25
N GLY A 63 1.97 11.87 -4.78
CA GLY A 63 0.99 10.86 -4.41
C GLY A 63 0.70 9.81 -5.48
N LEU A 64 -0.50 9.24 -5.38
CA LEU A 64 -1.04 8.24 -6.30
C LEU A 64 -2.41 8.67 -6.82
N GLN A 65 -2.70 8.33 -8.07
CA GLN A 65 -4.04 8.34 -8.66
C GLN A 65 -4.62 6.93 -8.59
N LEU A 66 -5.81 6.79 -8.03
CA LEU A 66 -6.54 5.52 -7.97
C LEU A 66 -7.56 5.40 -9.11
N ALA A 67 -7.98 4.16 -9.40
CA ALA A 67 -8.90 3.83 -10.49
C ALA A 67 -10.30 4.40 -10.30
N ASP A 68 -10.72 4.65 -9.06
CA ASP A 68 -12.00 5.28 -8.72
C ASP A 68 -12.00 6.81 -8.93
N GLY A 69 -10.88 7.39 -9.38
CA GLY A 69 -10.70 8.82 -9.57
C GLY A 69 -10.18 9.55 -8.33
N SER A 70 -10.10 8.90 -7.17
CA SER A 70 -9.55 9.48 -5.95
C SER A 70 -8.01 9.52 -5.96
N THR A 71 -7.43 10.27 -5.01
CA THR A 71 -5.97 10.39 -4.85
C THR A 71 -5.52 10.05 -3.43
N VAL A 72 -4.27 9.60 -3.32
CA VAL A 72 -3.56 9.40 -2.05
C VAL A 72 -2.35 10.34 -2.06
N ALA A 73 -2.34 11.35 -1.19
CA ALA A 73 -1.19 12.25 -1.09
C ALA A 73 -0.01 11.54 -0.39
N ALA A 74 1.18 11.65 -0.97
CA ALA A 74 2.41 11.10 -0.40
C ALA A 74 3.65 11.75 -1.02
N ASP A 75 4.63 12.10 -0.18
CA ASP A 75 5.93 12.62 -0.65
C ASP A 75 6.93 11.49 -0.97
N ILE A 76 6.61 10.25 -0.55
CA ILE A 76 7.39 9.03 -0.78
C ILE A 76 6.43 7.90 -1.17
N VAL A 77 6.76 7.18 -2.24
CA VAL A 77 6.02 6.00 -2.70
C VAL A 77 6.95 4.79 -2.71
N LEU A 78 6.53 3.70 -2.07
CA LEU A 78 7.18 2.40 -2.10
C LEU A 78 6.31 1.41 -2.86
N ILE A 79 6.83 0.84 -3.94
CA ILE A 79 6.11 -0.14 -4.78
C ILE A 79 6.60 -1.54 -4.42
N ALA A 80 5.69 -2.40 -3.99
CA ALA A 80 5.97 -3.78 -3.58
C ALA A 80 4.89 -4.75 -4.10
N VAL A 81 4.68 -4.77 -5.41
CA VAL A 81 3.59 -5.51 -6.07
C VAL A 81 3.99 -6.89 -6.62
N GLY A 82 5.08 -7.45 -6.10
CA GLY A 82 5.69 -8.69 -6.60
C GLY A 82 6.84 -8.44 -7.58
N ALA A 83 7.44 -9.52 -8.05
CA ALA A 83 8.60 -9.50 -8.93
C ALA A 83 8.46 -10.57 -10.03
N GLN A 84 9.05 -10.31 -11.18
CA GLN A 84 9.16 -11.28 -12.27
C GLN A 84 10.52 -11.98 -12.20
N PRO A 85 10.59 -13.33 -12.16
CA PRO A 85 11.85 -14.06 -12.21
C PRO A 85 12.61 -13.82 -13.51
N ASN A 86 13.94 -13.66 -13.43
CA ASN A 86 14.82 -13.58 -14.60
C ASN A 86 15.31 -14.99 -14.96
N ILE A 87 14.72 -15.59 -16.00
CA ILE A 87 14.93 -17.01 -16.38
C ILE A 87 15.88 -17.24 -17.56
N GLY A 88 16.42 -16.17 -18.18
CA GLY A 88 17.35 -16.27 -19.31
C GLY A 88 16.71 -16.64 -20.65
#